data_AF-A0A7X9QUR6-F1
#
_entry.id   AF-A0A7X9QUR6-F1
#
_cell.length_a   1.000
_cell.length_b   1.000
_cell.length_c   1.000
_cell.angle_alpha   90.00
_cell.angle_beta   90.00
_cell.angle_gamma   90.00
#
_symmetry.space_group_name_H-M   'P 1'
#
loop_
_entity.id
_entity.type
_entity.pdbx_description
1 polymer ?
#
loop_
_entity_poly.entity_id
_entity_poly.type
_entity_poly.pdbx_seq_one_letter_code
_entity_poly.pdbx_strand_id
1 'polypeptide(L)'
;MSERYDSLDRHYNIIEKLVKTTSTLFWINASLSIAVFFVENYSFVKNLLILVFILTTTGYFVIDNYLSILKIPEVEDKRRVHLLTKSFDVALDNERTNGYYNNELEPSIIKLGANIFENSLFAERVTHEMVKRERIKVGTFIALFIVALLIRTTELELVSILAQTLFAGTLIPAYVRLEVLHFRNKTIFNCLHDIFLFHSQRNNENNEILSVKLLDCFVKYESAKAYSGVKQDSKIFHKINGEVKQEWQEIKLSLNLEGTH
;
A
#
# COMPACT_ATOMS: atom_id res chain seq x y z
N MET A 1 -29.54 -5.57 -3.13
CA MET A 1 -28.14 -5.21 -2.79
C MET A 1 -27.97 -5.34 -1.29
N SER A 2 -27.31 -6.38 -0.81
CA SER A 2 -26.91 -6.41 0.60
C SER A 2 -25.85 -5.33 0.82
N GLU A 3 -25.98 -4.57 1.90
CA GLU A 3 -25.03 -3.53 2.30
C GLU A 3 -23.61 -4.12 2.44
N ARG A 4 -22.60 -3.44 1.89
CA ARG A 4 -21.20 -3.85 2.04
C ARG A 4 -20.84 -3.79 3.51
N TYR A 5 -20.35 -4.89 4.06
CA TYR A 5 -19.94 -4.99 5.45
C TYR A 5 -18.57 -5.65 5.52
N ASP A 6 -17.62 -5.07 6.24
CA ASP A 6 -16.32 -5.65 6.48
C ASP A 6 -15.91 -5.40 7.94
N SER A 7 -15.91 -6.45 8.77
CA SER A 7 -15.56 -6.32 10.18
C SER A 7 -14.12 -5.86 10.40
N LEU A 8 -13.23 -6.05 9.41
CA LEU A 8 -11.85 -5.57 9.45
C LEU A 8 -11.74 -4.06 9.22
N ASP A 9 -12.77 -3.37 8.72
CA ASP A 9 -12.75 -1.91 8.52
C ASP A 9 -12.43 -1.16 9.82
N ARG A 10 -12.90 -1.65 10.97
CA ARG A 10 -12.55 -1.08 12.28
C ARG A 10 -11.04 -1.07 12.52
N HIS A 11 -10.35 -2.15 12.15
CA HIS A 11 -8.90 -2.26 12.28
C HIS A 11 -8.16 -1.34 11.31
N TYR A 12 -8.59 -1.30 10.04
CA TYR A 12 -8.01 -0.42 9.03
C TYR A 12 -8.22 1.07 9.33
N ASN A 13 -9.34 1.44 9.94
CA ASN A 13 -9.64 2.80 10.39
C ASN A 13 -8.68 3.26 11.50
N ILE A 14 -8.32 2.37 12.44
CA ILE A 14 -7.31 2.67 13.47
C ILE A 14 -5.95 2.90 12.81
N ILE A 15 -5.56 2.01 11.89
CA ILE A 15 -4.31 2.17 11.13
C ILE A 15 -4.31 3.49 10.37
N GLU A 16 -5.41 3.86 9.69
CA GLU A 16 -5.49 5.12 8.95
C GLU A 16 -5.31 6.35 9.83
N LYS A 17 -5.94 6.37 11.01
CA LYS A 17 -5.77 7.46 11.98
C LYS A 17 -4.31 7.59 12.42
N LEU A 18 -3.67 6.48 12.79
CA LEU A 18 -2.28 6.49 13.25
C LEU A 18 -1.31 6.87 12.12
N VAL A 19 -1.52 6.38 10.89
CA VAL A 19 -0.73 6.77 9.71
C VAL A 19 -0.88 8.27 9.41
N LYS A 20 -2.09 8.82 9.57
CA LYS A 20 -2.31 10.26 9.44
C LYS A 20 -1.56 11.03 10.53
N THR A 21 -1.58 10.55 11.78
CA THR A 21 -0.84 11.15 12.89
C THR A 21 0.67 11.12 12.64
N THR A 22 1.25 10.01 12.21
CA THR A 22 2.70 9.95 11.89
C THR A 22 3.06 10.87 10.74
N SER A 23 2.22 10.97 9.70
CA SER A 23 2.41 11.92 8.62
C SER A 23 2.37 13.38 9.10
N THR A 24 1.44 13.73 10.00
CA THR A 24 1.39 15.07 10.60
C THR A 24 2.62 15.36 11.46
N LEU A 25 3.04 14.42 12.31
CA LEU A 25 4.24 14.57 13.14
C LEU A 25 5.51 14.74 12.29
N PHE A 26 5.62 14.01 11.18
CA PHE A 26 6.72 14.17 10.23
C PHE A 26 6.80 15.60 9.68
N TRP A 27 5.69 16.17 9.23
CA TRP A 27 5.67 17.54 8.71
C TRP A 27 5.94 18.58 9.80
N ILE A 28 5.43 18.37 11.03
CA ILE A 28 5.76 19.21 12.18
C ILE A 28 7.27 19.17 12.44
N ASN A 29 7.89 17.99 12.47
CA ASN A 29 9.32 17.84 12.68
C ASN A 29 10.14 18.55 11.60
N ALA A 30 9.77 18.39 10.33
CA ALA A 30 10.43 19.06 9.21
C ALA A 30 10.29 20.60 9.29
N SER A 31 9.12 21.11 9.68
CA SER A 31 8.93 22.55 9.90
C SER A 31 9.72 23.06 11.10
N LEU A 32 9.74 22.32 12.21
CA LEU A 32 10.50 22.68 13.41
C LEU A 32 12.01 22.70 13.14
N SER A 33 12.54 21.74 12.39
CA SER A 33 13.97 21.72 12.05
C SER A 33 14.39 22.96 11.26
N ILE A 34 13.51 23.45 10.37
CA ILE A 34 13.74 24.71 9.63
C ILE A 34 13.53 25.92 10.55
N ALA A 35 12.50 25.91 11.41
CA ALA A 35 12.21 27.03 12.30
C ALA A 35 13.33 27.31 13.32
N VAL A 36 13.97 26.26 13.85
CA VAL A 36 15.09 26.39 14.82
C VAL A 36 16.24 27.21 14.21
N PHE A 37 16.49 27.07 12.91
CA PHE A 37 17.53 27.83 12.20
C PHE A 37 17.28 29.35 12.23
N PHE A 38 16.03 29.80 12.06
CA PHE A 38 15.71 31.24 12.01
C PHE A 38 15.68 31.94 13.39
N VAL A 39 15.66 31.16 14.48
CA VAL A 39 15.45 31.68 15.84
C VAL A 39 16.73 31.60 16.67
N GLU A 40 17.88 31.47 16.01
CA GLU A 40 19.17 31.24 16.65
C GLU A 40 19.52 32.32 17.70
N ASN A 41 19.12 33.56 17.46
CA ASN A 41 19.39 34.71 18.34
C ASN A 41 18.52 34.75 19.62
N TYR A 42 17.51 33.89 19.75
CA TYR A 42 16.58 33.89 20.89
C TYR A 42 16.65 32.56 21.67
N SER A 43 17.55 32.49 22.64
CA SER A 43 17.88 31.27 23.40
C SER A 43 16.66 30.57 24.03
N PHE A 44 15.74 31.32 24.64
CA PHE A 44 14.53 30.75 25.25
C PHE A 44 13.62 30.08 24.21
N VAL A 45 13.35 30.77 23.09
CA VAL A 45 12.48 30.26 22.02
C VAL A 45 13.12 29.06 21.33
N LYS A 46 14.44 29.13 21.07
CA LYS A 46 15.22 28.01 20.52
C LYS A 46 15.09 26.74 21.39
N ASN A 47 15.29 26.87 22.70
CA ASN A 47 15.17 25.74 23.63
C ASN A 47 13.75 25.14 23.65
N LEU A 48 12.73 25.98 23.60
CA LEU A 48 11.34 25.52 23.51
C LEU A 48 11.08 24.74 22.22
N LEU A 49 11.53 25.25 21.06
CA LEU A 49 11.38 24.58 19.77
C LEU A 49 12.11 23.23 19.74
N ILE A 50 13.32 23.16 20.29
CA ILE A 50 14.09 21.93 20.41
C ILE A 50 13.36 20.92 21.31
N LEU A 51 12.82 21.36 22.45
CA LEU A 51 12.04 20.49 23.34
C LEU A 51 10.82 19.91 22.65
N VAL A 52 10.06 20.75 21.92
CA VAL A 52 8.91 20.28 21.14
C VAL A 52 9.36 19.29 20.06
N PHE A 53 10.43 19.59 19.33
CA PHE A 53 10.99 18.72 18.30
C PHE A 53 11.39 17.34 18.84
N ILE A 54 12.01 17.29 20.02
CA ILE A 54 12.37 16.02 20.69
C ILE A 54 11.10 15.23 21.01
N LEU A 55 10.11 15.85 21.65
CA LEU A 55 8.86 15.18 22.01
C LEU A 55 8.11 14.64 20.79
N THR A 56 8.00 15.43 19.72
CA THR A 56 7.31 15.02 18.48
C THR A 56 8.08 13.95 17.72
N THR A 57 9.42 13.99 17.74
CA THR A 57 10.27 12.94 17.16
C THR A 57 10.16 11.62 17.92
N THR A 58 10.18 11.65 19.25
CA THR A 58 9.95 10.44 20.08
C THR A 58 8.55 9.88 19.85
N GLY A 59 7.52 10.73 19.81
CA GLY A 59 6.16 10.31 19.51
C GLY A 59 6.03 9.68 18.12
N TYR A 60 6.65 10.29 17.10
CA TYR A 60 6.73 9.73 15.75
C TYR A 60 7.36 8.33 15.77
N PHE A 61 8.53 8.20 16.39
CA PHE A 61 9.26 6.93 16.47
C PHE A 61 8.42 5.81 17.11
N VAL A 62 7.75 6.08 18.24
CA VAL A 62 6.95 5.09 18.95
C VAL A 62 5.75 4.64 18.10
N ILE A 63 5.00 5.59 17.53
CA ILE A 63 3.80 5.29 16.74
C ILE A 63 4.17 4.54 15.45
N ASP A 64 5.23 4.98 14.76
CA ASP A 64 5.68 4.38 13.51
C ASP A 64 6.14 2.93 13.69
N ASN A 65 6.90 2.64 14.76
CA ASN A 65 7.31 1.27 15.08
C ASN A 65 6.12 0.39 15.50
N TYR A 66 5.21 0.92 16.33
CA TYR A 66 3.99 0.19 16.69
C TYR A 66 3.15 -0.18 15.45
N LEU A 67 3.01 0.76 14.51
CA LEU A 67 2.31 0.52 13.25
C LEU A 67 3.02 -0.54 12.40
N SER A 68 4.30 -0.34 12.12
CA SER A 68 5.04 -1.12 11.13
C SER A 68 5.35 -2.54 11.60
N ILE A 69 5.65 -2.72 12.90
CA ILE A 69 6.11 -4.01 13.45
C ILE A 69 4.95 -4.84 13.98
N LEU A 70 3.93 -4.19 14.56
CA LEU A 70 2.86 -4.91 15.26
C LEU A 70 1.53 -4.80 14.53
N LYS A 71 1.02 -3.58 14.34
CA LYS A 71 -0.39 -3.42 13.98
C LYS A 71 -0.70 -3.75 12.53
N ILE A 72 0.14 -3.34 11.59
CA ILE A 72 -0.06 -3.64 10.17
C ILE A 72 0.06 -5.16 9.91
N PRO A 73 1.13 -5.85 10.36
CA PRO A 73 1.22 -7.30 10.20
C PRO A 73 0.03 -8.07 10.79
N GLU A 74 -0.41 -7.72 12.01
CA GLU A 74 -1.57 -8.34 12.66
C GLU A 74 -2.85 -8.25 11.80
N VAL A 75 -3.11 -7.08 11.21
CA VAL A 75 -4.32 -6.84 10.41
C VAL A 75 -4.22 -7.50 9.02
N GLU A 76 -3.03 -7.49 8.41
CA GLU A 76 -2.81 -8.20 7.14
C GLU A 76 -2.91 -9.72 7.31
N ASP A 77 -2.47 -10.27 8.44
CA ASP A 77 -2.65 -11.69 8.76
C ASP A 77 -4.14 -12.07 8.81
N LYS A 78 -4.97 -11.26 9.48
CA LYS A 78 -6.43 -11.44 9.45
C LYS A 78 -6.99 -11.34 8.03
N ARG A 79 -6.53 -10.37 7.24
CA ARG A 79 -6.97 -10.18 5.86
C ARG A 79 -6.64 -11.40 4.99
N ARG A 80 -5.47 -12.02 5.18
CA ARG A 80 -5.05 -13.25 4.50
C ARG A 80 -5.90 -14.46 4.91
N VAL A 81 -6.15 -14.65 6.21
CA VAL A 81 -7.05 -15.70 6.71
C VAL A 81 -8.44 -15.58 6.09
N HIS A 82 -8.90 -14.34 5.94
CA HIS A 82 -10.21 -14.06 5.39
C HIS A 82 -10.27 -14.22 3.85
N LEU A 83 -9.18 -13.94 3.12
CA LEU A 83 -9.04 -14.34 1.71
C LEU A 83 -9.20 -15.85 1.55
N LEU A 84 -8.48 -16.64 2.34
CA LEU A 84 -8.56 -18.10 2.30
C LEU A 84 -9.96 -18.60 2.66
N THR A 85 -10.58 -18.04 3.70
CA THR A 85 -11.96 -18.34 4.11
C THR A 85 -12.94 -18.14 2.96
N LYS A 86 -12.85 -17.03 2.23
CA LYS A 86 -13.74 -16.73 1.11
C LYS A 86 -13.45 -17.53 -0.16
N SER A 87 -12.20 -17.95 -0.35
CA SER A 87 -11.80 -18.77 -1.49
C SER A 87 -12.13 -20.24 -1.35
N PHE A 88 -12.14 -20.77 -0.13
CA PHE A 88 -12.42 -22.19 0.16
C PHE A 88 -13.72 -22.45 0.91
N ASP A 89 -14.46 -21.39 1.28
CA ASP A 89 -15.71 -21.46 2.05
C ASP A 89 -15.57 -22.24 3.37
N VAL A 90 -14.41 -22.11 4.00
CA VAL A 90 -14.09 -22.70 5.31
C VAL A 90 -13.81 -21.57 6.29
N ALA A 91 -14.63 -21.43 7.32
CA ALA A 91 -14.43 -20.42 8.36
C ALA A 91 -13.14 -20.71 9.16
N LEU A 92 -12.12 -19.87 8.99
CA LEU A 92 -10.86 -19.95 9.72
C LEU A 92 -10.78 -18.97 10.90
N ASP A 93 -11.68 -17.98 10.94
CA ASP A 93 -11.83 -17.03 12.03
C ASP A 93 -13.30 -16.64 12.24
N ASN A 94 -13.55 -15.72 13.18
CA ASN A 94 -14.88 -15.20 13.49
C ASN A 94 -15.21 -13.89 12.74
N GLU A 95 -14.32 -13.43 11.85
CA GLU A 95 -14.51 -12.19 11.12
C GLU A 95 -15.51 -12.41 9.96
N ARG A 96 -16.28 -11.39 9.61
CA ARG A 96 -17.31 -11.49 8.57
C ARG A 96 -17.19 -10.34 7.61
N THR A 97 -17.20 -10.66 6.32
CA THR A 97 -17.30 -9.66 5.27
C THR A 97 -18.28 -10.04 4.16
N ASN A 98 -18.74 -9.00 3.49
CA ASN A 98 -19.61 -9.05 2.34
C ASN A 98 -19.18 -7.98 1.33
N GLY A 99 -18.93 -8.40 0.08
CA GLY A 99 -18.58 -7.50 -1.04
C GLY A 99 -17.09 -7.13 -1.18
N TYR A 100 -16.17 -7.85 -0.52
CA TYR A 100 -14.71 -7.67 -0.70
C TYR A 100 -14.06 -8.82 -1.51
N TYR A 101 -14.43 -10.07 -1.22
CA TYR A 101 -14.04 -11.26 -1.98
C TYR A 101 -15.32 -11.94 -2.49
N ASN A 102 -15.84 -11.48 -3.63
CA ASN A 102 -17.17 -11.81 -4.12
C ASN A 102 -17.18 -12.47 -5.50
N ASN A 103 -16.10 -13.16 -5.87
CA ASN A 103 -16.10 -14.00 -7.06
C ASN A 103 -17.11 -15.16 -6.89
N GLU A 104 -17.88 -15.40 -7.94
CA GLU A 104 -19.01 -16.35 -7.97
C GLU A 104 -18.57 -17.80 -8.20
N LEU A 105 -17.28 -18.03 -8.42
CA LEU A 105 -16.71 -19.37 -8.59
C LEU A 105 -16.94 -20.25 -7.36
N GLU A 106 -17.02 -21.55 -7.58
CA GLU A 106 -17.10 -22.56 -6.52
C GLU A 106 -15.82 -22.58 -5.66
N PRO A 107 -15.93 -22.92 -4.35
CA PRO A 107 -14.80 -22.96 -3.44
C PRO A 107 -13.64 -23.82 -3.95
N SER A 108 -12.50 -23.20 -4.23
CA SER A 108 -11.38 -23.87 -4.91
C SER A 108 -10.12 -23.01 -4.94
N ILE A 109 -9.00 -23.62 -5.33
CA ILE A 109 -7.75 -22.90 -5.64
C ILE A 109 -7.95 -21.92 -6.82
N ILE A 110 -8.88 -22.23 -7.74
CA ILE A 110 -9.22 -21.37 -8.87
C ILE A 110 -9.92 -20.09 -8.36
N LYS A 111 -10.84 -20.22 -7.39
CA LYS A 111 -11.46 -19.07 -6.70
C LYS A 111 -10.44 -18.24 -5.93
N LEU A 112 -9.44 -18.87 -5.30
CA LEU A 112 -8.29 -18.17 -4.73
C LEU A 112 -7.56 -17.35 -5.79
N GLY A 113 -7.22 -17.97 -6.92
CA GLY A 113 -6.61 -17.30 -8.06
C GLY A 113 -7.41 -16.10 -8.54
N ALA A 114 -8.73 -16.24 -8.72
CA ALA A 114 -9.61 -15.18 -9.19
C ALA A 114 -9.69 -14.01 -8.20
N ASN A 115 -9.81 -14.29 -6.90
CA ASN A 115 -9.80 -13.25 -5.86
C ASN A 115 -8.48 -12.46 -5.82
N ILE A 116 -7.35 -13.15 -5.95
CA ILE A 116 -6.04 -12.49 -6.02
C ILE A 116 -5.90 -11.71 -7.33
N PHE A 117 -6.45 -12.22 -8.42
CA PHE A 117 -6.37 -11.60 -9.73
C PHE A 117 -7.11 -10.26 -9.75
N GLU A 118 -8.36 -10.26 -9.31
CA GLU A 118 -9.14 -9.03 -9.10
C GLU A 118 -8.39 -8.06 -8.18
N ASN A 119 -7.95 -8.52 -7.02
CA ASN A 119 -7.25 -7.65 -6.07
C ASN A 119 -5.93 -7.11 -6.61
N SER A 120 -5.20 -7.88 -7.42
CA SER A 120 -3.94 -7.44 -8.04
C SER A 120 -4.19 -6.36 -9.08
N LEU A 121 -5.32 -6.41 -9.81
CA LEU A 121 -5.76 -5.34 -10.71
C LEU A 121 -6.03 -4.05 -9.92
N PHE A 122 -6.87 -4.12 -8.88
CA PHE A 122 -7.14 -2.95 -8.02
C PHE A 122 -5.86 -2.39 -7.40
N ALA A 123 -5.00 -3.27 -6.87
CA ALA A 123 -3.75 -2.87 -6.26
C ALA A 123 -2.81 -2.20 -7.26
N GLU A 124 -2.70 -2.73 -8.48
CA GLU A 124 -1.90 -2.13 -9.56
C GLU A 124 -2.42 -0.73 -9.90
N ARG A 125 -3.72 -0.57 -10.13
CA ARG A 125 -4.34 0.71 -10.55
C ARG A 125 -4.23 1.77 -9.46
N VAL A 126 -4.47 1.40 -8.20
CA VAL A 126 -4.31 2.31 -7.06
C VAL A 126 -2.85 2.73 -6.89
N THR A 127 -1.92 1.77 -6.92
CA THR A 127 -0.49 2.08 -6.76
C THR A 127 0.06 2.88 -7.92
N HIS A 128 -0.45 2.70 -9.14
CA HIS A 128 -0.09 3.51 -10.30
C HIS A 128 -0.42 5.00 -10.09
N GLU A 129 -1.62 5.29 -9.62
CA GLU A 129 -2.05 6.66 -9.31
C GLU A 129 -1.28 7.26 -8.12
N MET A 130 -0.98 6.44 -7.10
CA MET A 130 -0.13 6.86 -5.99
C MET A 130 1.29 7.22 -6.45
N VAL A 131 1.89 6.41 -7.32
CA VAL A 131 3.23 6.62 -7.88
C VAL A 131 3.30 7.95 -8.63
N LYS A 132 2.30 8.27 -9.48
CA LYS A 132 2.26 9.53 -10.23
C LYS A 132 2.36 10.74 -9.28
N ARG A 133 1.56 10.73 -8.21
CA ARG A 133 1.54 11.80 -7.21
C ARG A 133 2.85 11.87 -6.43
N GLU A 134 3.38 10.75 -5.99
CA GLU A 134 4.61 10.74 -5.19
C GLU A 134 5.85 11.09 -6.04
N ARG A 135 5.86 10.75 -7.33
CA ARG A 135 6.92 11.15 -8.27
C ARG A 135 7.02 12.67 -8.42
N ILE A 136 5.88 13.37 -8.54
CA ILE A 136 5.87 14.83 -8.60
C ILE A 136 6.44 15.41 -7.31
N LYS A 137 5.96 14.92 -6.15
CA LYS A 137 6.42 15.37 -4.84
C LYS A 137 7.92 15.16 -4.63
N VAL A 138 8.43 13.97 -4.87
CA VAL A 138 9.87 13.65 -4.76
C VAL A 138 10.67 14.48 -5.76
N GLY A 139 10.20 14.61 -7.00
CA GLY A 139 10.84 15.43 -8.02
C GLY A 139 10.99 16.90 -7.60
N THR A 140 9.95 17.49 -7.00
CA THR A 140 10.01 18.85 -6.44
C THR A 140 11.05 18.96 -5.34
N PHE A 141 11.10 18.03 -4.39
CA PHE A 141 12.08 18.07 -3.30
C PHE A 141 13.52 17.88 -3.80
N ILE A 142 13.74 17.01 -4.78
CA ILE A 142 15.06 16.84 -5.41
C ILE A 142 15.47 18.12 -6.15
N ALA A 143 14.56 18.75 -6.88
CA ALA A 143 14.85 20.03 -7.56
C ALA A 143 15.22 21.13 -6.56
N LEU A 144 14.46 21.27 -5.46
CA LEU A 144 14.77 22.22 -4.38
C LEU A 144 16.14 21.95 -3.76
N PHE A 145 16.48 20.68 -3.53
CA PHE A 145 17.78 20.29 -3.00
C PHE A 145 18.93 20.63 -3.95
N ILE A 146 18.78 20.37 -5.26
CA ILE A 146 19.77 20.75 -6.27
C ILE A 146 19.94 22.27 -6.32
N VAL A 147 18.84 23.03 -6.31
CA VAL A 147 18.90 24.51 -6.28
C VAL A 147 19.64 25.01 -5.03
N ALA A 148 19.35 24.44 -3.86
CA ALA A 148 20.03 24.77 -2.62
C ALA A 148 21.55 24.50 -2.69
N LEU A 149 21.96 23.41 -3.35
CA LEU A 149 23.38 23.09 -3.58
C LEU A 149 24.07 24.01 -4.58
N LEU A 150 23.36 24.49 -5.61
CA LEU A 150 23.93 25.38 -6.63
C LEU A 150 24.12 26.81 -6.12
N ILE A 151 23.30 27.24 -5.17
CA ILE A 151 23.43 28.56 -4.54
C ILE A 151 24.58 28.51 -3.52
N ARG A 152 25.73 29.09 -3.89
CA ARG A 152 26.96 29.08 -3.07
C ARG A 152 26.81 29.77 -1.69
N THR A 153 25.79 30.60 -1.52
CA THR A 153 25.49 31.30 -0.27
C THR A 153 24.53 30.54 0.65
N THR A 154 24.09 29.35 0.26
CA THR A 154 23.22 28.53 1.11
C THR A 154 24.01 27.96 2.27
N GLU A 155 23.47 28.14 3.48
CA GLU A 155 24.03 27.57 4.71
C GLU A 155 24.03 26.04 4.66
N LEU A 156 25.15 25.43 5.06
CA LEU A 156 25.33 23.97 5.05
C LEU A 156 24.31 23.26 5.94
N GLU A 157 23.82 23.92 6.99
CA GLU A 157 22.77 23.40 7.87
C GLU A 157 21.44 23.18 7.13
N LEU A 158 21.04 24.12 6.28
CA LEU A 158 19.82 24.01 5.48
C LEU A 158 19.93 22.88 4.46
N VAL A 159 21.09 22.76 3.81
CA VAL A 159 21.38 21.64 2.90
C VAL A 159 21.31 20.30 3.63
N SER A 160 21.85 20.23 4.86
CA SER A 160 21.80 19.03 5.70
C SER A 160 20.37 18.63 6.06
N ILE A 161 19.50 19.58 6.44
CA ILE A 161 18.08 19.31 6.75
C ILE A 161 17.35 18.76 5.51
N LEU A 162 17.58 19.35 4.33
CA LEU A 162 17.00 18.88 3.08
C LEU A 162 17.49 17.47 2.72
N ALA A 163 18.80 17.21 2.86
CA ALA A 163 19.39 15.90 2.63
C ALA A 163 18.81 14.85 3.58
N GLN A 164 18.69 15.15 4.88
CA GLN A 164 18.07 14.25 5.86
C GLN A 164 16.62 13.95 5.49
N THR A 165 15.84 14.98 5.11
CA THR A 165 14.45 14.82 4.68
C THR A 165 14.32 13.94 3.42
N LEU A 166 15.27 14.03 2.49
CA LEU A 166 15.27 13.23 1.26
C LEU A 166 15.72 11.79 1.48
N PHE A 167 16.83 11.61 2.21
CA PHE A 167 17.59 10.35 2.26
C PHE A 167 17.41 9.56 3.56
N ALA A 168 17.16 10.20 4.71
CA ALA A 168 17.15 9.54 6.03
C ALA A 168 15.85 8.75 6.32
N GLY A 169 15.31 8.07 5.31
CA GLY A 169 14.28 7.04 5.48
C GLY A 169 12.87 7.41 5.03
N THR A 170 12.59 8.67 4.66
CA THR A 170 11.20 9.16 4.62
C THR A 170 10.65 9.42 3.22
N LEU A 171 11.37 10.11 2.32
CA LEU A 171 10.84 10.45 0.99
C LEU A 171 11.27 9.45 -0.10
N ILE A 172 12.57 9.39 -0.40
CA ILE A 172 13.07 8.53 -1.51
C ILE A 172 12.83 7.05 -1.21
N PRO A 173 13.17 6.50 -0.02
CA PRO A 173 12.92 5.10 0.26
C PRO A 173 11.43 4.72 0.21
N ALA A 174 10.54 5.61 0.68
CA ALA A 174 9.09 5.37 0.59
C ALA A 174 8.59 5.35 -0.85
N TYR A 175 9.07 6.28 -1.70
CA TYR A 175 8.79 6.28 -3.13
C TYR A 175 9.29 5.01 -3.83
N VAL A 176 10.52 4.58 -3.57
CA VAL A 176 11.09 3.36 -4.16
C VAL A 176 10.28 2.13 -3.74
N ARG A 177 9.88 2.01 -2.47
CA ARG A 177 9.00 0.92 -2.01
C ARG A 177 7.66 0.92 -2.74
N LEU A 178 7.07 2.09 -2.96
CA LEU A 178 5.81 2.25 -3.70
C LEU A 178 5.94 1.86 -5.18
N GLU A 179 7.01 2.27 -5.85
CA GLU A 179 7.31 1.86 -7.24
C GLU A 179 7.51 0.34 -7.36
N VAL A 180 8.28 -0.25 -6.43
CA VAL A 180 8.48 -1.71 -6.38
C VAL A 180 7.14 -2.43 -6.16
N LEU A 181 6.28 -1.93 -5.27
CA LEU A 181 4.95 -2.50 -5.05
C LEU A 181 4.09 -2.41 -6.31
N HIS A 182 4.07 -1.26 -7.00
CA HIS A 182 3.33 -1.09 -8.25
C HIS A 182 3.79 -2.12 -9.30
N PHE A 183 5.10 -2.23 -9.51
CA PHE A 183 5.65 -3.20 -10.45
C PHE A 183 5.29 -4.64 -10.07
N ARG A 184 5.41 -5.02 -8.79
CA ARG A 184 5.04 -6.35 -8.31
C ARG A 184 3.57 -6.66 -8.53
N ASN A 185 2.67 -5.72 -8.21
CA ASN A 185 1.23 -5.90 -8.46
C ASN A 185 0.94 -6.13 -9.94
N LYS A 186 1.58 -5.35 -10.82
CA LYS A 186 1.49 -5.53 -12.28
C LYS A 186 2.00 -6.90 -12.74
N THR A 187 3.15 -7.35 -12.22
CA THR A 187 3.68 -8.68 -12.53
C THR A 187 2.74 -9.79 -12.07
N ILE A 188 2.15 -9.67 -10.88
CA ILE A 188 1.18 -10.65 -10.35
C ILE A 188 -0.10 -10.65 -11.18
N PHE A 189 -0.61 -9.48 -11.55
CA PHE A 189 -1.76 -9.36 -12.43
C PHE A 189 -1.51 -10.06 -13.77
N ASN A 190 -0.37 -9.80 -14.42
CA ASN A 190 0.01 -10.46 -15.67
C ASN A 190 0.20 -11.98 -15.49
N CYS A 191 0.83 -12.42 -14.38
CA CYS A 191 0.97 -13.84 -13.98
C CYS A 191 -0.38 -14.55 -14.03
N LEU A 192 -1.37 -13.95 -13.37
CA LEU A 192 -2.71 -14.52 -13.23
C LEU A 192 -3.50 -14.44 -14.54
N HIS A 193 -3.42 -13.31 -15.26
CA HIS A 193 -4.03 -13.15 -16.57
C HIS A 193 -3.57 -14.25 -17.54
N ASP A 194 -2.25 -14.48 -17.65
CA ASP A 194 -1.69 -15.51 -18.51
C ASP A 194 -2.16 -16.91 -18.08
N ILE A 195 -2.17 -17.20 -16.78
CA ILE A 195 -2.65 -18.49 -16.24
C ILE A 195 -4.11 -18.74 -16.65
N PHE A 196 -4.99 -17.75 -16.45
CA PHE A 196 -6.40 -17.90 -16.77
C PHE A 196 -6.67 -17.95 -18.28
N LEU A 197 -5.90 -17.22 -19.09
CA LEU A 197 -5.96 -17.27 -20.55
C LEU A 197 -5.58 -18.66 -21.09
N PHE A 198 -4.50 -19.26 -20.57
CA PHE A 198 -4.12 -20.61 -20.98
C PHE A 198 -5.09 -21.68 -20.48
N HIS A 199 -5.70 -21.48 -19.31
CA HIS A 199 -6.70 -22.40 -18.78
C HIS A 199 -7.99 -22.40 -19.62
N SER A 200 -8.48 -21.23 -20.04
CA SER A 200 -9.69 -21.13 -20.86
C SER A 200 -9.54 -21.78 -22.25
N GLN A 201 -8.31 -21.87 -22.77
CA GLN A 201 -8.00 -22.48 -24.06
C GLN A 201 -7.77 -23.99 -24.03
N ARG A 202 -7.41 -24.56 -22.87
CA ARG A 202 -6.94 -25.95 -22.74
C ARG A 202 -7.87 -26.70 -21.80
N ASN A 203 -8.89 -27.36 -22.35
CA ASN A 203 -9.86 -28.17 -21.62
C ASN A 203 -9.18 -29.10 -20.58
N ASN A 204 -9.14 -28.67 -19.31
CA ASN A 204 -8.93 -29.42 -18.07
C ASN A 204 -7.79 -30.48 -17.96
N GLU A 205 -6.85 -30.57 -18.89
CA GLU A 205 -5.89 -31.69 -18.91
C GLU A 205 -4.78 -31.63 -17.84
N ASN A 206 -4.59 -30.53 -17.08
CA ASN A 206 -3.52 -30.44 -16.06
C ASN A 206 -3.87 -29.54 -14.85
N ASN A 207 -4.84 -29.95 -14.05
CA ASN A 207 -5.29 -29.22 -12.85
C ASN A 207 -4.20 -29.05 -11.76
N GLU A 208 -3.24 -29.98 -11.66
CA GLU A 208 -2.15 -29.88 -10.67
C GLU A 208 -1.17 -28.75 -10.98
N ILE A 209 -0.73 -28.62 -12.24
CA ILE A 209 0.18 -27.56 -12.67
C ILE A 209 -0.47 -26.19 -12.49
N LEU A 210 -1.76 -26.07 -12.81
CA LEU A 210 -2.54 -24.86 -12.57
C LEU A 210 -2.55 -24.49 -11.09
N SER A 211 -2.85 -25.47 -10.22
CA SER A 211 -2.90 -25.27 -8.77
C SER A 211 -1.56 -24.78 -8.21
N VAL A 212 -0.44 -25.37 -8.65
CA VAL A 212 0.91 -24.96 -8.23
C VAL A 212 1.22 -23.54 -8.69
N LYS A 213 0.88 -23.16 -9.92
CA LYS A 213 1.09 -21.80 -10.44
C LYS A 213 0.24 -20.76 -9.68
N LEU A 214 -1.02 -21.09 -9.37
CA LEU A 214 -1.88 -20.22 -8.58
C LEU A 214 -1.36 -20.03 -7.16
N LEU A 215 -0.83 -21.11 -6.54
CA LEU A 215 -0.21 -21.04 -5.23
C LEU A 215 1.07 -20.18 -5.24
N ASP A 216 1.88 -20.29 -6.30
CA ASP A 216 3.06 -19.42 -6.49
C ASP A 216 2.66 -17.95 -6.65
N CYS A 217 1.68 -17.61 -7.50
CA CYS A 217 1.22 -16.21 -7.59
C CYS A 217 0.58 -15.74 -6.24
N PHE A 218 -0.06 -16.62 -5.46
CA PHE A 218 -0.54 -16.31 -4.09
C PHE A 218 0.59 -15.96 -3.13
N VAL A 219 1.63 -16.79 -3.06
CA VAL A 219 2.79 -16.51 -2.20
C VAL A 219 3.47 -15.22 -2.61
N LYS A 220 3.60 -14.96 -3.92
CA LYS A 220 4.14 -13.69 -4.44
C LYS A 220 3.28 -12.49 -4.06
N TYR A 221 1.95 -12.62 -4.13
CA TYR A 221 1.01 -11.58 -3.74
C TYR A 221 1.10 -11.23 -2.25
N GLU A 222 1.03 -12.23 -1.37
CA GLU A 222 1.14 -12.00 0.08
C GLU A 222 2.52 -11.47 0.46
N SER A 223 3.58 -11.97 -0.18
CA SER A 223 4.93 -11.44 0.01
C SER A 223 5.05 -9.99 -0.44
N ALA A 224 4.50 -9.61 -1.60
CA ALA A 224 4.54 -8.24 -2.09
C ALA A 224 3.82 -7.28 -1.12
N LYS A 225 2.66 -7.68 -0.61
CA LYS A 225 1.92 -6.92 0.40
C LYS A 225 2.71 -6.76 1.69
N ALA A 226 3.20 -7.87 2.26
CA ALA A 226 3.93 -7.86 3.52
C ALA A 226 5.24 -7.07 3.47
N TYR A 227 6.06 -7.26 2.41
CA TYR A 227 7.38 -6.62 2.31
C TYR A 227 7.33 -5.15 1.92
N SER A 228 6.28 -4.70 1.23
CA SER A 228 6.23 -3.31 0.79
C SER A 228 6.07 -2.33 1.95
N GLY A 229 5.33 -2.71 3.00
CA GLY A 229 4.95 -1.80 4.09
C GLY A 229 4.18 -0.56 3.61
N VAL A 230 3.70 -0.57 2.35
CA VAL A 230 2.99 0.56 1.73
C VAL A 230 1.49 0.31 1.83
N LYS A 231 0.79 1.18 2.55
CA LYS A 231 -0.67 1.18 2.59
C LYS A 231 -1.23 1.86 1.33
N GLN A 232 -2.17 1.21 0.67
CA GLN A 232 -2.88 1.77 -0.48
C GLN A 232 -3.80 2.93 -0.04
N ASP A 233 -3.90 3.97 -0.88
CA ASP A 233 -4.71 5.16 -0.59
C ASP A 233 -6.20 4.87 -0.86
N SER A 234 -7.00 4.82 0.21
CA SER A 234 -8.44 4.55 0.13
C SER A 234 -9.20 5.59 -0.69
N LYS A 235 -8.76 6.87 -0.71
CA LYS A 235 -9.42 7.90 -1.51
C LYS A 235 -9.21 7.65 -3.00
N ILE A 236 -8.00 7.25 -3.39
CA ILE A 236 -7.69 6.86 -4.76
C ILE A 236 -8.50 5.63 -5.14
N PHE A 237 -8.54 4.61 -4.27
CA PHE A 237 -9.37 3.42 -4.47
C PHE A 237 -10.82 3.80 -4.74
N HIS A 238 -11.47 4.59 -3.88
CA HIS A 238 -12.87 4.98 -4.07
C HIS A 238 -13.10 5.80 -5.34
N LYS A 239 -12.13 6.62 -5.74
CA LYS A 239 -12.19 7.42 -6.98
C LYS A 239 -12.21 6.55 -8.23
N ILE A 240 -11.34 5.53 -8.30
CA ILE A 240 -11.17 4.69 -9.51
C ILE A 240 -12.03 3.42 -9.49
N ASN A 241 -12.64 3.09 -8.35
CA ASN A 241 -13.35 1.83 -8.15
C ASN A 241 -14.45 1.55 -9.19
N GLY A 242 -15.16 2.58 -9.67
CA GLY A 242 -16.18 2.40 -10.71
C GLY A 242 -15.60 1.89 -12.03
N GLU A 243 -14.55 2.55 -12.51
CA GLU A 243 -13.84 2.23 -13.75
C GLU A 243 -13.16 0.86 -13.67
N VAL A 244 -12.40 0.61 -12.60
CA VAL A 244 -11.66 -0.65 -12.43
C VAL A 244 -12.61 -1.85 -12.25
N LYS A 245 -13.79 -1.64 -11.65
CA LYS A 245 -14.82 -2.69 -11.58
C LYS A 245 -15.35 -3.07 -12.96
N GLN A 246 -15.55 -2.09 -13.85
CA GLN A 246 -15.99 -2.35 -15.22
C GLN A 246 -14.90 -3.12 -15.99
N GLU A 247 -13.65 -2.68 -15.87
CA GLU A 247 -12.49 -3.39 -16.44
C GLU A 247 -12.43 -4.85 -15.95
N TRP A 248 -12.65 -5.08 -14.65
CA TRP A 248 -12.70 -6.44 -14.12
C TRP A 248 -13.84 -7.29 -14.71
N GLN A 249 -15.03 -6.71 -14.93
CA GLN A 249 -16.12 -7.45 -15.58
C GLN A 249 -15.75 -7.85 -17.01
N GLU A 250 -15.14 -6.95 -17.77
CA GLU A 250 -14.67 -7.23 -19.14
C GLU A 250 -13.63 -8.35 -19.17
N ILE A 251 -12.69 -8.34 -18.22
CA ILE A 251 -11.68 -9.40 -18.07
C ILE A 251 -12.36 -10.74 -17.75
N LYS A 252 -13.29 -10.78 -16.80
CA LYS A 252 -14.01 -12.02 -16.46
C LYS A 252 -14.75 -12.60 -17.65
N LEU A 253 -15.45 -11.76 -18.42
CA LEU A 253 -16.18 -12.16 -19.62
C LEU A 253 -15.22 -12.73 -20.68
N SER A 254 -14.11 -12.04 -20.95
CA SER A 254 -13.12 -12.50 -21.94
C SER A 254 -12.44 -13.83 -21.58
N LEU A 255 -12.34 -14.13 -20.29
CA LEU A 255 -11.67 -15.33 -19.77
C LEU A 255 -12.65 -16.45 -19.36
N ASN A 256 -13.95 -16.28 -19.57
CA ASN A 256 -15.01 -17.21 -19.12
C ASN A 256 -14.93 -17.54 -17.61
N LEU A 257 -14.69 -16.54 -16.77
CA LEU A 257 -14.59 -16.68 -15.31
C LEU A 257 -15.92 -16.45 -14.57
N GLU A 258 -17.04 -16.43 -15.28
CA GLU A 258 -18.37 -16.41 -14.67
C GLU A 258 -18.71 -17.80 -14.14
N GLY A 259 -19.29 -17.88 -12.95
CA GLY A 259 -19.70 -19.15 -12.37
C GLY A 259 -20.66 -19.84 -13.33
N THR A 260 -20.26 -21.00 -13.86
CA THR A 260 -21.19 -21.89 -14.56
C THR A 260 -22.23 -22.33 -13.54
N HIS A 261 -23.45 -21.80 -13.69
CA HIS A 261 -24.65 -22.38 -13.08
C HIS A 261 -24.89 -23.80 -13.59
#